data_AF-X1CGU5-F1
#
_entry.id   AF-X1CGU5-F1
#
_cell.length_a   1.000
_cell.length_b   1.000
_cell.length_c   1.000
_cell.angle_alpha   90.00
_cell.angle_beta   90.00
_cell.angle_gamma   90.00
#
_symmetry.space_group_name_H-M   'P 1'
#
loop_
_entity.id
_entity.type
_entity.pdbx_description
1 polymer ?
#
loop_
_entity_poly.entity_id
_entity_poly.type
_entity_poly.pdbx_seq_one_letter_code
_entity_poly.pdbx_strand_id
1 'polypeptide(L)' 'MRILAIGVHPDDIEFGMGATLSKHIKKGHEISILILTDGARDKNGNYTKSDERREESLRAFNILGYKDDIKFMNLSKIT' A
#
# COMPACT_ATOMS: atom_id res chain seq x y z
N MET A 1 -13.71 9.55 -11.23
CA MET A 1 -13.10 10.34 -10.14
C MET A 1 -11.62 9.98 -10.06
N ARG A 2 -10.79 10.84 -9.47
CA ARG A 2 -9.41 10.52 -9.13
C ARG A 2 -9.31 10.35 -7.61
N ILE A 3 -8.76 9.24 -7.16
CA ILE A 3 -8.66 8.90 -5.73
C ILE A 3 -7.18 8.67 -5.41
N LEU A 4 -6.71 9.24 -4.30
CA LEU A 4 -5.39 8.96 -3.76
C LEU A 4 -5.59 8.28 -2.40
N ALA A 5 -5.08 7.05 -2.26
CA ALA A 5 -5.04 6.36 -0.97
C ALA A 5 -3.62 6.46 -0.40
N ILE A 6 -3.54 6.92 0.85
CA ILE A 6 -2.27 7.11 1.56
C ILE A 6 -2.26 6.17 2.77
N GLY A 7 -1.21 5.36 2.88
CA GLY A 7 -0.98 4.41 3.98
C GLY A 7 0.42 4.60 4.56
N VAL A 8 0.60 4.32 5.85
CA VAL A 8 1.89 4.48 6.50
C VAL A 8 2.78 3.30 6.18
N HIS A 9 2.26 2.08 6.27
CA HIS A 9 2.99 0.84 6.07
C HIS A 9 2.44 0.04 4.88
N PRO A 10 3.24 -0.88 4.30
CA PRO A 10 2.73 -1.89 3.38
C PRO A 10 1.81 -2.85 4.15
N ASP A 11 0.52 -2.84 3.79
CA ASP A 11 -0.66 -3.54 4.36
C ASP A 11 -1.83 -2.60 4.69
N ASP A 12 -1.56 -1.40 5.21
CA ASP A 12 -2.57 -0.47 5.77
C ASP A 12 -3.75 -0.23 4.83
N ILE A 13 -3.47 0.00 3.55
CA ILE A 13 -4.50 0.37 2.55
C ILE A 13 -5.32 -0.85 2.13
N GLU A 14 -4.66 -1.98 1.85
CA GLU A 14 -5.33 -3.19 1.38
C GLU A 14 -6.22 -3.75 2.48
N PHE A 15 -5.73 -3.72 3.73
CA PHE A 15 -6.45 -4.14 4.92
C PHE A 15 -7.61 -3.19 5.27
N GLY A 16 -7.35 -1.88 5.30
CA GLY A 16 -8.33 -0.89 5.74
C GLY A 16 -9.44 -0.60 4.73
N MET A 17 -9.13 -0.62 3.43
CA MET A 17 -10.07 -0.17 2.40
C MET A 17 -9.94 -0.86 1.03
N GLY A 18 -9.27 -2.01 0.94
CA GLY A 18 -9.06 -2.72 -0.32
C GLY A 18 -10.35 -3.00 -1.11
N ALA A 19 -11.42 -3.42 -0.43
CA ALA A 19 -12.73 -3.67 -1.07
C ALA A 19 -13.36 -2.40 -1.65
N THR A 20 -13.26 -1.27 -0.93
CA THR A 20 -13.76 0.03 -1.37
C THR A 20 -13.02 0.50 -2.62
N LEU A 21 -11.70 0.39 -2.64
CA LEU A 21 -10.89 0.77 -3.79
C LEU A 21 -11.18 -0.14 -5.00
N SER A 22 -11.31 -1.45 -4.79
CA SER A 22 -11.72 -2.39 -5.85
C SER A 22 -13.09 -2.05 -6.44
N LYS A 23 -14.05 -1.64 -5.60
CA LYS A 23 -15.37 -1.16 -6.08
C LYS A 23 -15.25 0.10 -6.94
N HIS A 24 -14.33 1.01 -6.62
CA HIS A 24 -14.10 2.22 -7.43
C HIS A 24 -13.36 1.92 -8.73
N ILE A 25 -12.41 0.97 -8.73
CA ILE A 25 -11.78 0.46 -9.95
C ILE A 25 -12.83 -0.08 -10.91
N LYS A 26 -13.77 -0.90 -10.43
CA LYS A 26 -14.88 -1.44 -11.24
C LYS A 26 -15.79 -0.36 -11.82
N LYS A 27 -15.80 0.85 -11.24
CA LYS A 27 -16.52 2.02 -11.75
C LYS A 27 -15.70 2.87 -12.73
N GLY A 28 -14.50 2.44 -13.10
CA GLY A 28 -13.60 3.17 -13.99
C GLY A 28 -12.95 4.41 -13.35
N HIS A 29 -12.82 4.44 -12.03
CA HIS A 29 -12.12 5.54 -11.35
C HIS A 29 -10.61 5.33 -11.43
N GLU A 30 -9.86 6.43 -11.59
CA GLU A 30 -8.41 6.43 -11.48
C GLU A 30 -8.03 6.40 -10.01
N ILE A 31 -7.12 5.49 -9.66
CA ILE A 31 -6.62 5.42 -8.29
C ILE A 31 -5.10 5.37 -8.25
N SER A 32 -4.54 6.17 -7.34
CA SER A 32 -3.13 6.22 -7.00
C SER A 32 -2.92 5.76 -5.55
N ILE A 33 -1.84 5.02 -5.31
CA ILE A 33 -1.44 4.54 -3.98
C ILE A 33 -0.13 5.22 -3.57
N LEU A 34 -0.09 5.76 -2.36
CA LEU A 34 1.12 6.26 -1.72
C LEU A 34 1.35 5.56 -0.39
N ILE A 35 2.45 4.81 -0.29
CA ILE A 35 2.90 4.17 0.93
C ILE A 35 4.12 4.92 1.46
N LEU A 36 4.05 5.36 2.71
CA LEU A 36 5.06 6.25 3.28
C LEU A 36 6.34 5.51 3.69
N THR A 37 6.22 4.36 4.34
CA THR A 37 7.35 3.56 4.85
C THR A 37 7.50 2.25 4.09
N ASP A 38 8.70 1.69 4.08
CA ASP A 38 8.98 0.36 3.53
C ASP A 38 8.64 -0.78 4.52
N GLY A 39 8.13 -0.42 5.71
CA GLY A 39 7.82 -1.37 6.76
C GLY A 39 9.03 -2.04 7.40
N ALA A 40 10.27 -1.53 7.20
CA ALA A 40 11.53 -2.15 7.65
C ALA A 40 11.65 -2.36 9.17
N ARG A 41 10.79 -1.74 9.97
CA ARG A 41 10.75 -1.92 11.44
C ARG A 41 9.36 -2.30 11.90
N ASP A 42 9.27 -3.34 12.73
CA ASP A 42 8.02 -3.72 13.39
C ASP A 42 7.62 -2.72 14.50
N LYS A 43 6.52 -3.01 15.20
CA LYS A 43 6.03 -2.20 16.32
C LYS A 43 7.00 -2.14 17.52
N ASN A 44 7.93 -3.09 17.62
CA ASN A 44 8.93 -3.19 18.67
C ASN A 44 10.30 -2.62 18.22
N GLY A 45 10.43 -2.16 16.98
CA GLY A 45 11.66 -1.62 16.41
C GLY A 45 12.60 -2.67 15.80
N ASN A 46 12.20 -3.95 15.75
CA ASN A 46 13.01 -4.99 15.13
C ASN A 46 12.99 -4.87 13.61
N TYR A 47 14.12 -5.19 12.98
CA TYR A 47 14.20 -5.27 11.52
C TYR A 47 13.27 -6.35 10.99
N THR A 48 12.52 -5.98 9.96
CA THR A 48 11.73 -6.91 9.16
C THR A 48 12.35 -7.04 7.78
N LYS A 49 11.77 -7.93 6.96
CA LYS A 49 12.13 -8.06 5.55
C LYS A 49 11.28 -7.10 4.72
N SER A 50 11.70 -5.83 4.64
CA SER A 50 10.98 -4.77 3.92
C SER A 50 10.71 -5.13 2.45
N ASP A 51 11.66 -5.78 1.78
CA ASP A 51 11.47 -6.25 0.40
C ASP A 51 10.33 -7.27 0.29
N GLU A 52 10.24 -8.25 1.21
CA GLU A 52 9.15 -9.23 1.21
C GLU A 52 7.79 -8.54 1.44
N ARG A 53 7.72 -7.57 2.36
CA ARG A 53 6.50 -6.79 2.64
C ARG A 53 6.06 -5.96 1.43
N ARG A 54 7.00 -5.38 0.70
CA ARG A 54 6.72 -4.66 -0.55
C ARG A 54 6.10 -5.60 -1.59
N GLU A 55 6.69 -6.77 -1.79
CA GLU A 55 6.18 -7.77 -2.73
C GLU A 55 4.83 -8.35 -2.31
N GLU A 56 4.56 -8.48 -1.01
CA GLU A 56 3.24 -8.86 -0.48
C GLU A 56 2.18 -7.79 -0.80
N SER A 57 2.47 -6.52 -0.50
CA SER A 57 1.56 -5.40 -0.78
C SER A 57 1.28 -5.26 -2.29
N LEU A 58 2.30 -5.35 -3.14
CA LEU A 58 2.12 -5.35 -4.60
C LEU A 58 1.24 -6.51 -5.08
N ARG A 59 1.43 -7.72 -4.54
CA ARG A 59 0.57 -8.87 -4.85
C ARG A 59 -0.88 -8.64 -4.39
N ALA A 60 -1.08 -8.06 -3.21
CA ALA A 60 -2.41 -7.74 -2.70
C ALA A 60 -3.13 -6.71 -3.60
N PHE A 61 -2.45 -5.64 -4.01
CA PHE A 61 -2.99 -4.67 -4.96
C PHE A 61 -3.36 -5.29 -6.30
N ASN A 62 -2.51 -6.15 -6.85
CA ASN A 62 -2.79 -6.87 -8.09
C ASN A 62 -4.07 -7.73 -7.97
N ILE A 63 -4.23 -8.45 -6.86
CA ILE A 63 -5.46 -9.24 -6.58
C ILE A 63 -6.70 -8.34 -6.50
N LEU A 64 -6.56 -7.14 -5.91
CA LEU A 64 -7.66 -6.17 -5.79
C LEU A 64 -8.01 -5.47 -7.11
N GLY A 65 -7.19 -5.64 -8.15
CA GLY A 65 -7.38 -5.09 -9.50
C GLY A 65 -6.62 -3.79 -9.76
N TYR A 66 -5.69 -3.39 -8.90
CA TYR A 66 -4.75 -2.31 -9.17
C TYR A 66 -3.68 -2.75 -10.14
N LYS A 67 -3.22 -1.84 -10.99
CA LYS A 67 -2.23 -2.19 -12.01
C LYS A 67 -0.98 -1.31 -12.02
N ASP A 68 -1.09 0.01 -11.88
CA ASP A 68 0.01 0.84 -12.39
C ASP A 68 0.53 1.96 -11.47
N ASP A 69 -0.29 2.62 -10.64
CA ASP A 69 0.14 3.81 -9.88
C ASP A 69 0.31 3.54 -8.38
N ILE A 70 1.41 2.88 -8.02
CA ILE A 70 1.79 2.56 -6.63
C ILE A 70 3.18 3.10 -6.33
N LYS A 71 3.27 4.00 -5.35
CA LYS A 71 4.53 4.62 -4.94
C LYS A 71 4.88 4.33 -3.49
N PHE A 72 6.08 3.82 -3.27
CA PHE A 72 6.71 3.68 -1.96
C PHE A 72 7.68 4.84 -1.74
N MET A 73 7.56 5.53 -0.61
CA MET A 73 8.41 6.69 -0.28
C MET A 73 9.67 6.32 0.49
N ASN A 74 9.74 5.10 1.03
CA ASN A 74 10.89 4.59 1.80
C ASN A 74 11.32 5.53 2.93
N LEU A 75 10.36 6.20 3.58
CA LEU A 75 10.65 7.01 4.75
C LEU A 75 11.06 6.09 5.89
N SER A 76 12.20 6.40 6.51
CA SER A 76 12.63 5.73 7.72
C SER A 76 11.60 5.97 8.80
N LYS A 77 11.26 4.93 9.57
CA LYS A 77 10.38 5.08 10.73
C LYS A 77 11.00 6.09 11.71
N ILE A 78 10.37 7.26 11.83
CA ILE A 78 10.80 8.33 12.75
C ILE A 78 10.19 8.05 14.13
N THR A 79 10.60 6.96 14.76
CA THR A 79 10.28 6.65 16.17
C THR A 79 11.36 5.76 16.74
#